data_AF-A0A919Q107-F1
#
_entry.id   AF-A0A919Q107-F1
#
_cell.length_a   1.000
_cell.length_b   1.000
_cell.length_c   1.000
_cell.angle_alpha   90.00
_cell.angle_beta   90.00
_cell.angle_gamma   90.00
#
_symmetry.space_group_name_H-M   'P 1'
#
loop_
_entity.id
_entity.type
_entity.pdbx_description
1 polymer ?
#
loop_
_entity_poly.entity_id
_entity_poly.type
_entity_poly.pdbx_seq_one_letter_code
_entity_poly.pdbx_strand_id
1 'polypeptide(L)'
;MEVPTSRRGSEAGFSLVELLVVIIIVGILAAVAIPLYLTHQAKSRDAATQSDAMNLGILVRAAFDESETGVVVTGDGTAYYIDGERVLGASPGVEFVQYTGGDIDNWCLELRHPGGEKSSSPGVRFDAQNGYVEQATC
;
A
#
# COMPACT_ATOMS: atom_id res chain seq x y z
N MET A 1 -77.40 -4.37 8.61
CA MET A 1 -76.31 -5.37 8.68
C MET A 1 -75.29 -4.99 7.63
N GLU A 2 -74.28 -4.22 8.05
CA GLU A 2 -73.19 -3.78 7.18
C GLU A 2 -72.13 -4.89 7.11
N VAL A 3 -71.78 -5.28 5.89
CA VAL A 3 -70.77 -6.28 5.60
C VAL A 3 -69.39 -5.61 5.67
N PRO A 4 -68.43 -6.08 6.48
CA PRO A 4 -67.08 -5.53 6.49
C PRO A 4 -66.30 -6.08 5.29
N THR A 5 -65.77 -5.21 4.44
CA THR A 5 -64.86 -5.59 3.36
C THR A 5 -63.44 -5.72 3.92
N SER A 6 -62.95 -6.97 4.00
CA SER A 6 -61.56 -7.28 4.31
C SER A 6 -60.65 -6.69 3.22
N ARG A 7 -59.93 -5.62 3.55
CA ARG A 7 -58.79 -5.16 2.73
C ARG A 7 -57.67 -6.17 2.91
N ARG A 8 -57.58 -7.16 2.01
CA ARG A 8 -56.34 -7.91 1.79
C ARG A 8 -55.29 -6.89 1.35
N GLY A 9 -54.40 -6.52 2.25
CA GLY A 9 -53.15 -5.87 1.89
C GLY A 9 -52.46 -6.78 0.89
N SER A 10 -52.15 -6.26 -0.28
CA SER A 10 -51.40 -6.96 -1.31
C SER A 10 -50.03 -7.32 -0.73
N GLU A 11 -49.87 -8.57 -0.31
CA GLU A 11 -48.55 -9.14 -0.03
C GLU A 11 -47.80 -9.19 -1.37
N ALA A 12 -46.99 -8.17 -1.63
CA ALA A 12 -46.07 -8.14 -2.75
C ALA A 12 -44.97 -9.18 -2.49
N GLY A 13 -45.20 -10.41 -2.94
CA GLY A 13 -44.18 -11.46 -2.91
C GLY A 13 -43.10 -11.18 -3.96
N PHE A 14 -41.84 -11.19 -3.53
CA PHE A 14 -40.67 -11.07 -4.41
C PHE A 14 -40.64 -12.25 -5.39
N SER A 15 -40.51 -11.98 -6.69
CA SER A 15 -40.45 -13.03 -7.70
C SER A 15 -39.08 -13.71 -7.69
N LEU A 16 -39.06 -15.04 -7.86
CA LEU A 16 -37.82 -15.79 -8.09
C LEU A 16 -37.09 -15.28 -9.35
N VAL A 17 -37.83 -14.79 -10.35
CA VAL A 17 -37.25 -14.23 -11.57
C VAL A 17 -36.58 -12.89 -11.29
N GLU A 18 -37.14 -12.07 -10.39
CA GLU A 18 -36.52 -10.81 -9.97
C GLU A 18 -35.18 -11.07 -9.25
N LEU A 19 -35.14 -12.09 -8.39
CA LEU A 19 -33.91 -12.49 -7.73
C LEU A 19 -32.87 -13.03 -8.72
N LEU A 20 -33.30 -13.82 -9.71
CA LEU A 20 -32.43 -14.40 -10.73
C LEU A 20 -31.72 -13.34 -11.58
N VAL A 21 -32.45 -12.31 -12.03
CA VAL A 21 -31.85 -11.24 -12.84
C VAL A 21 -30.81 -10.45 -12.04
N VAL A 22 -31.09 -10.20 -10.75
CA VAL A 22 -30.16 -9.47 -9.87
C VAL A 22 -28.85 -10.21 -9.70
N ILE A 23 -28.88 -11.52 -9.43
CA ILE A 23 -27.64 -12.29 -9.25
C ILE A 23 -26.82 -12.38 -10.55
N ILE A 24 -27.47 -12.39 -11.72
CA ILE A 24 -26.80 -12.36 -13.02
C ILE A 24 -26.06 -11.03 -13.20
N ILE A 25 -26.73 -9.90 -12.92
CA ILE A 25 -26.12 -8.57 -13.05
C ILE A 25 -24.95 -8.42 -12.05
N VAL A 26 -25.15 -8.78 -10.79
CA VAL A 26 -24.07 -8.73 -9.77
C VAL A 26 -22.91 -9.66 -10.15
N GLY A 27 -23.20 -10.83 -10.72
CA GLY A 27 -22.17 -11.76 -11.21
C GLY A 27 -21.29 -11.15 -12.29
N ILE A 28 -21.88 -10.44 -13.27
CA ILE A 28 -21.13 -9.75 -14.33
C ILE A 28 -20.28 -8.61 -13.74
N LEU A 29 -20.86 -7.81 -12.84
CA LEU A 29 -20.13 -6.70 -12.19
C LEU A 29 -18.97 -7.21 -11.35
N ALA A 30 -19.18 -8.26 -10.55
CA ALA A 30 -18.15 -8.84 -9.70
C ALA A 30 -16.97 -9.39 -10.50
N ALA A 31 -17.24 -10.02 -11.66
CA ALA A 31 -16.19 -10.58 -12.52
C ALA A 31 -15.16 -9.54 -12.99
N VAL A 32 -15.59 -8.29 -13.23
CA VAL A 32 -14.70 -7.19 -13.62
C VAL A 32 -14.18 -6.42 -12.40
N ALA A 33 -15.03 -6.19 -11.40
CA ALA A 33 -14.69 -5.37 -10.25
C ALA A 33 -13.61 -6.00 -9.36
N ILE A 34 -13.63 -7.31 -9.16
CA ILE A 34 -12.67 -8.01 -8.28
C ILE A 34 -11.22 -7.86 -8.77
N PRO A 35 -10.85 -8.23 -10.02
CA PRO A 35 -9.46 -8.09 -10.47
C PRO A 35 -9.02 -6.63 -10.49
N LEU A 36 -9.89 -5.69 -10.87
CA LEU A 36 -9.58 -4.26 -10.83
C LEU A 36 -9.27 -3.80 -9.40
N TYR A 37 -10.11 -4.17 -8.43
CA TYR A 37 -9.92 -3.83 -7.04
C TYR A 37 -8.59 -4.38 -6.48
N LEU A 38 -8.23 -5.62 -6.81
CA LEU A 38 -6.96 -6.22 -6.39
C LEU A 38 -5.75 -5.45 -6.94
N THR A 39 -5.79 -5.05 -8.21
CA THR A 39 -4.73 -4.23 -8.82
C THR A 39 -4.66 -2.83 -8.20
N HIS A 40 -5.81 -2.20 -7.91
CA HIS A 40 -5.82 -0.90 -7.21
C HIS A 40 -5.21 -0.99 -5.82
N GLN A 41 -5.49 -2.08 -5.10
CA GLN A 41 -4.89 -2.34 -3.79
C GLN A 41 -3.39 -2.62 -3.88
N ALA A 42 -2.90 -3.28 -4.94
CA ALA A 42 -1.46 -3.47 -5.12
C ALA A 42 -0.75 -2.13 -5.39
N LYS A 43 -1.36 -1.27 -6.20
CA LYS A 43 -0.83 0.06 -6.51
C LYS A 43 -0.84 1.02 -5.33
N SER A 44 -1.84 0.94 -4.44
CA SER A 44 -1.85 1.74 -3.21
C SER A 44 -0.72 1.35 -2.27
N ARG A 45 -0.39 0.05 -2.20
CA ARG A 45 0.76 -0.47 -1.45
C ARG A 45 2.10 -0.03 -2.05
N ASP A 46 2.21 -0.01 -3.37
CA ASP A 46 3.39 0.55 -4.04
C ASP A 46 3.56 2.04 -3.73
N ALA A 47 2.47 2.82 -3.76
CA ALA A 47 2.50 4.24 -3.43
C ALA A 47 2.92 4.50 -1.97
N ALA A 48 2.48 3.65 -1.04
CA ALA A 48 2.90 3.71 0.35
C ALA A 48 4.42 3.46 0.50
N THR A 49 4.92 2.40 -0.14
CA THR A 49 6.35 2.07 -0.15
C THR A 49 7.19 3.18 -0.78
N GLN A 50 6.71 3.75 -1.89
CA GLN A 50 7.34 4.88 -2.56
C GLN A 50 7.41 6.11 -1.67
N SER A 51 6.32 6.45 -0.98
CA SER A 51 6.28 7.60 -0.06
C SER A 51 7.26 7.41 1.10
N ASP A 52 7.31 6.21 1.68
CA ASP A 52 8.24 5.89 2.77
C ASP A 52 9.69 6.00 2.28
N ALA A 53 10.02 5.43 1.11
CA ALA A 53 11.37 5.46 0.56
C ALA A 53 11.84 6.90 0.27
N MET A 54 10.97 7.73 -0.30
CA MET A 54 11.28 9.15 -0.59
C MET A 54 11.47 9.95 0.69
N ASN A 55 10.55 9.84 1.64
CA ASN A 55 10.62 10.57 2.90
C ASN A 55 11.84 10.14 3.72
N LEU A 56 12.11 8.84 3.80
CA LEU A 56 13.29 8.32 4.48
C LEU A 56 14.58 8.75 3.78
N GLY A 57 14.63 8.71 2.45
CA GLY A 57 15.80 9.16 1.68
C GLY A 57 16.16 10.64 1.92
N ILE A 58 15.16 11.51 2.05
CA ILE A 58 15.38 12.92 2.41
C ILE A 58 15.98 13.05 3.81
N LEU A 59 15.47 12.26 4.78
CA LEU A 59 15.96 12.28 6.16
C LEU A 59 17.39 11.71 6.26
N VAL A 60 17.71 10.67 5.51
CA VAL A 60 19.07 10.12 5.42
C VAL A 60 20.04 11.16 4.88
N ARG A 61 19.66 11.87 3.82
CA ARG A 61 20.49 12.97 3.29
C ARG A 61 20.72 14.08 4.31
N ALA A 62 19.67 14.48 5.03
CA ALA A 62 19.80 15.47 6.10
C ALA A 62 20.73 14.99 7.22
N ALA A 63 20.68 13.70 7.57
CA ALA A 63 21.58 13.12 8.58
C ALA A 63 23.06 13.15 8.13
N PHE A 64 23.34 12.94 6.85
CA PHE A 64 24.70 13.09 6.31
C PHE A 64 25.19 14.55 6.31
N ASP A 65 24.30 15.54 6.21
CA ASP A 65 24.69 16.95 6.34
C ASP A 65 25.08 17.31 7.80
N GLU A 66 24.53 16.59 8.80
CA GLU A 66 24.83 16.78 10.22
C GLU A 66 26.02 15.93 10.72
N SER A 67 26.31 14.81 10.07
CA SER A 67 27.33 13.85 10.48
C SER A 67 28.40 13.65 9.39
N GLU A 68 29.66 13.99 9.71
CA GLU A 68 30.77 13.84 8.75
C GLU A 68 31.20 12.37 8.53
N THR A 69 30.75 11.43 9.37
CA THR A 69 31.08 10.01 9.24
C THR A 69 29.93 9.09 9.63
N GLY A 70 29.41 8.37 8.64
CA GLY A 70 28.63 7.13 8.80
C GLY A 70 27.23 7.30 9.40
N VAL A 71 26.22 7.32 8.53
CA VAL A 71 24.80 7.22 8.92
C VAL A 71 24.39 5.74 8.98
N VAL A 72 23.60 5.35 9.98
CA VAL A 72 23.00 4.01 10.06
C VAL A 72 21.49 4.11 10.05
N VAL A 73 20.85 3.41 9.11
CA VAL A 73 19.39 3.35 8.99
C VAL A 73 18.89 1.96 9.36
N THR A 74 17.84 1.91 10.19
CA THR A 74 17.16 0.66 10.54
C THR A 74 15.65 0.84 10.51
N GLY A 75 14.90 -0.26 10.40
CA GLY A 75 13.46 -0.27 10.49
C GLY A 75 12.95 -1.51 11.22
N ASP A 76 11.89 -1.35 12.01
CA ASP A 76 11.30 -2.42 12.83
C ASP A 76 9.90 -2.85 12.34
N GLY A 77 9.46 -2.30 11.20
CA GLY A 77 8.12 -2.52 10.63
C GLY A 77 7.05 -1.57 11.17
N THR A 78 7.37 -0.71 12.15
CA THR A 78 6.48 0.33 12.69
C THR A 78 7.06 1.73 12.53
N ALA A 79 8.38 1.83 12.52
CA ALA A 79 9.11 3.06 12.33
C ALA A 79 10.49 2.81 11.68
N TYR A 80 11.06 3.90 11.19
CA TYR A 80 12.43 3.99 10.72
C TYR A 80 13.25 4.82 11.70
N TYR A 81 14.50 4.40 11.85
CA TYR A 81 15.44 4.99 12.78
C TYR A 81 16.72 5.37 12.04
N ILE A 82 17.27 6.52 12.40
CA ILE A 82 18.60 6.96 11.96
C ILE A 82 19.45 7.10 13.22
N ASP A 83 20.58 6.40 13.25
CA ASP A 83 21.52 6.36 14.39
C ASP A 83 20.84 6.04 15.74
N GLY A 84 19.76 5.25 15.69
CA GLY A 84 18.97 4.83 16.84
C GLY A 84 17.83 5.78 17.23
N GLU A 85 17.72 6.96 16.63
CA GLU A 85 16.64 7.92 16.87
C GLU A 85 15.48 7.70 15.89
N ARG A 86 14.24 7.84 16.37
CA ARG A 86 13.06 7.59 15.53
C ARG A 86 12.79 8.79 14.63
N VAL A 87 12.88 8.60 13.32
CA VAL A 87 12.73 9.70 12.34
C VAL A 87 11.41 9.69 11.58
N LEU A 88 10.83 8.52 11.35
CA LEU A 88 9.62 8.38 10.52
C LEU A 88 8.79 7.15 10.95
N GLY A 89 7.46 7.23 10.86
CA GLY A 89 6.59 6.05 11.03
C GLY A 89 6.54 5.26 9.73
N ALA A 90 6.62 3.93 9.81
CA ALA A 90 6.50 3.06 8.65
C ALA A 90 5.03 2.91 8.24
N SER A 91 4.78 2.98 6.94
CA SER A 91 3.47 2.67 6.38
C SER A 91 3.11 1.20 6.62
N PRO A 92 1.84 0.86 6.88
CA PRO A 92 1.44 -0.52 7.16
C PRO A 92 1.82 -1.49 6.05
N GLY A 93 2.52 -2.56 6.40
CA GLY A 93 2.93 -3.62 5.47
C GLY A 93 4.16 -3.31 4.64
N VAL A 94 4.77 -2.13 4.81
CA VAL A 94 6.10 -1.82 4.26
C VAL A 94 7.17 -2.47 5.14
N GLU A 95 8.06 -3.19 4.50
CA GLU A 95 9.17 -3.90 5.11
C GLU A 95 10.47 -3.17 4.77
N PHE A 96 11.29 -2.92 5.79
CA PHE A 96 12.66 -2.47 5.59
C PHE A 96 13.52 -3.67 5.18
N VAL A 97 14.17 -3.61 4.02
CA VAL A 97 14.98 -4.72 3.50
C VAL A 97 16.42 -4.55 3.92
N GLN A 98 17.04 -3.44 3.49
CA GLN A 98 18.44 -3.17 3.77
C GLN A 98 18.77 -1.69 3.63
N TYR A 99 19.88 -1.31 4.25
CA TYR A 99 20.55 -0.04 4.02
C TYR A 99 22.05 -0.30 3.85
N THR A 100 22.61 0.27 2.80
CA THR A 100 24.05 0.30 2.53
C THR A 100 24.53 1.72 2.75
N GLY A 101 25.28 1.91 3.82
CA GLY A 101 25.90 3.19 4.17
C GLY A 101 27.28 3.36 3.54
N GLY A 102 27.62 4.61 3.23
CA GLY A 102 28.94 5.02 2.76
C GLY A 102 29.15 6.50 3.11
N ASP A 103 29.18 7.33 2.09
CA ASP A 103 29.26 8.79 2.17
C ASP A 103 27.99 9.43 1.60
N ILE A 104 27.90 10.77 1.63
CA ILE A 104 26.72 11.52 1.17
C ILE A 104 26.33 11.23 -0.29
N ASP A 105 27.30 10.85 -1.13
CA ASP A 105 27.12 10.56 -2.55
C ASP A 105 26.94 9.06 -2.83
N ASN A 106 27.18 8.20 -1.84
CA ASN A 106 27.15 6.74 -1.98
C ASN A 106 26.48 6.07 -0.78
N TRP A 107 25.15 6.07 -0.82
CA TRP A 107 24.28 5.31 0.08
C TRP A 107 23.04 4.82 -0.67
N CYS A 108 22.44 3.76 -0.14
CA CYS A 108 21.23 3.19 -0.69
C CYS A 108 20.36 2.60 0.43
N LEU A 109 19.05 2.83 0.37
CA LEU A 109 18.05 2.13 1.17
C LEU A 109 17.11 1.35 0.28
N GLU A 110 16.65 0.20 0.77
CA GLU A 110 15.71 -0.67 0.09
C GLU A 110 14.51 -0.99 0.98
N LEU A 111 13.32 -0.74 0.44
CA LEU A 111 12.03 -1.02 1.07
C LEU A 111 11.21 -1.95 0.17
N ARG A 112 10.30 -2.69 0.77
CA ARG A 112 9.47 -3.66 0.05
C ARG A 112 8.06 -3.67 0.61
N HIS A 113 7.08 -4.00 -0.21
CA HIS A 113 5.77 -4.41 0.28
C HIS A 113 5.35 -5.71 -0.43
N PRO A 114 5.15 -6.81 0.30
CA PRO A 114 4.92 -8.13 -0.31
C PRO A 114 3.63 -8.22 -1.14
N GLY A 115 2.66 -7.34 -0.91
CA GLY A 115 1.43 -7.25 -1.70
C GLY A 115 1.48 -6.21 -2.83
N GLY A 116 2.58 -5.49 -3.00
CA GLY A 116 2.76 -4.50 -4.06
C GLY A 116 2.93 -5.12 -5.44
N GLU A 117 2.62 -4.37 -6.49
CA GLU A 117 2.85 -4.79 -7.87
C GLU A 117 4.34 -4.62 -8.22
N LYS A 118 4.92 -3.46 -7.88
CA LYS A 118 6.31 -3.11 -8.17
C LYS A 118 7.25 -3.22 -6.98
N SER A 119 6.71 -3.16 -5.77
CA SER A 119 7.48 -3.16 -4.53
C SER A 119 7.63 -4.55 -3.89
N SER A 120 7.23 -5.65 -4.55
CA SER A 120 7.16 -6.97 -3.92
C SER A 120 8.46 -7.79 -3.96
N SER A 121 9.22 -7.76 -5.05
CA SER A 121 10.56 -8.37 -5.14
C SER A 121 11.24 -7.92 -6.45
N PRO A 122 12.47 -7.36 -6.44
CA PRO A 122 13.33 -7.14 -5.28
C PRO A 122 12.79 -6.14 -4.25
N GLY A 123 12.10 -5.10 -4.69
CA GLY A 123 11.58 -4.04 -3.83
C GLY A 123 11.64 -2.70 -4.56
N VAL A 124 11.70 -1.61 -3.81
CA VAL A 124 12.04 -0.29 -4.29
C VAL A 124 13.28 0.19 -3.55
N ARG A 125 14.15 0.92 -4.24
CA ARG A 125 15.31 1.53 -3.61
C ARG A 125 15.27 3.04 -3.72
N PHE A 126 15.90 3.70 -2.77
CA PHE A 126 16.24 5.11 -2.87
C PHE A 126 17.74 5.27 -2.64
N ASP A 127 18.43 5.86 -3.60
CA ASP A 127 19.89 6.05 -3.55
C ASP A 127 20.28 7.51 -3.78
N ALA A 128 21.50 7.87 -3.36
CA ALA A 128 22.02 9.23 -3.41
C ALA A 128 22.05 9.85 -4.82
N GLN A 129 22.23 9.01 -5.85
CA GLN A 129 22.53 9.45 -7.22
C GLN A 129 21.29 9.50 -8.12
N ASN A 130 20.43 8.49 -7.99
CA ASN A 130 19.27 8.25 -8.85
C ASN A 130 17.95 8.57 -8.14
N GLY A 131 17.97 8.75 -6.81
CA GLY A 131 16.76 8.89 -6.01
C GLY A 131 15.95 7.60 -6.01
N TYR A 132 14.63 7.72 -6.19
CA TYR A 132 13.71 6.58 -6.18
C TYR A 132 13.79 5.74 -7.46
N VAL A 133 14.00 4.43 -7.30
CA VAL A 133 14.03 3.45 -8.37
C VAL A 133 13.16 2.24 -8.01
N GLU A 134 12.24 1.89 -8.91
CA GLU A 134 11.35 0.73 -8.77
C GLU A 134 12.07 -0.57 -9.15
N GLN A 135 11.69 -1.69 -8.54
CA GLN A 135 12.17 -3.03 -8.91
C GLN A 135 13.70 -3.15 -8.94
N ALA A 136 14.37 -2.55 -7.96
CA ALA A 136 15.82 -2.55 -7.84
C ALA A 136 16.25 -2.84 -6.40
N THR A 137 17.45 -3.40 -6.26
CA THR A 137 18.11 -3.58 -4.95
C THR A 137 19.19 -2.54 -4.74
N CYS A 138 19.56 -2.37 -3.47
CA CYS A 138 20.93 -1.99 -3.13
C CYS A 138 21.88 -3.18 -3.41
#